data_AF-A0A0K3B9H9-F1
#
_entry.id   AF-A0A0K3B9H9-F1
#
_cell.length_a   1.000
_cell.length_b   1.000
_cell.length_c   1.000
_cell.angle_alpha   90.00
_cell.angle_beta   90.00
_cell.angle_gamma   90.00
#
_symmetry.space_group_name_H-M   'P 1'
#
loop_
_entity.id
_entity.type
_entity.pdbx_description
1 polymer ?
#
loop_
_entity_poly.entity_id
_entity_poly.type
_entity_poly.pdbx_seq_one_letter_code
_entity_poly.pdbx_strand_id
1 'polypeptide(L)'
;MQVLSDIREHKLGLLDDTDRVVVFEDNDRVRVALDEDTVLHLMSQGYVTRSQQGEVISCKWGVRTKPVTPLRLSTRGLALLHRWSVLKPL
;
A
#
# COMPACT_ATOMS: atom_id res chain seq x y z
N MET A 1 12.21 6.50 0.34
CA MET A 1 11.76 5.63 -0.77
C MET A 1 10.30 5.97 -1.04
N GLN A 2 9.92 6.29 -2.28
CA GLN A 2 8.59 6.82 -2.60
C GLN A 2 7.47 5.86 -2.15
N VAL A 3 7.58 4.57 -2.48
CA VAL A 3 6.63 3.52 -2.11
C VAL A 3 6.37 3.44 -0.60
N LEU A 4 7.42 3.45 0.24
CA LEU A 4 7.25 3.40 1.70
C LEU A 4 6.51 4.65 2.24
N SER A 5 6.75 5.82 1.65
CA SER A 5 6.02 7.05 2.00
C SER A 5 4.55 6.95 1.59
N ASP A 6 4.27 6.43 0.39
CA ASP A 6 2.90 6.26 -0.11
C ASP A 6 2.09 5.27 0.74
N ILE A 7 2.72 4.19 1.21
CA ILE A 7 2.08 3.24 2.16
C ILE A 7 1.81 3.92 3.50
N ARG A 8 2.76 4.73 4.01
CA ARG A 8 2.55 5.50 5.26
C ARG A 8 1.38 6.48 5.14
N GLU A 9 1.18 7.04 3.96
CA GLU A 9 0.10 7.98 3.64
C GLU A 9 -1.21 7.29 3.25
N HIS A 10 -1.32 5.97 3.45
CA HIS A 10 -2.51 5.17 3.15
C HIS A 10 -2.96 5.24 1.67
N LYS A 11 -2.03 5.48 0.74
CA LYS A 11 -2.31 5.58 -0.70
C LYS A 11 -2.33 4.25 -1.42
N LEU A 12 -1.95 3.16 -0.76
CA LEU A 12 -1.84 1.83 -1.35
C LEU A 12 -2.71 0.82 -0.61
N GLY A 13 -3.25 -0.14 -1.35
CA GLY A 13 -4.11 -1.21 -0.85
C GLY A 13 -3.93 -2.51 -1.63
N LEU A 14 -4.60 -3.56 -1.17
CA LEU A 14 -4.70 -4.85 -1.83
C LEU A 14 -6.15 -5.15 -2.20
N LEU A 15 -6.36 -5.60 -3.44
CA LEU A 15 -7.65 -6.18 -3.84
C LEU A 15 -7.80 -7.58 -3.23
N ASP A 16 -8.86 -7.78 -2.43
CA ASP A 16 -9.06 -9.03 -1.67
C ASP A 16 -9.23 -10.28 -2.56
N ASP A 17 -9.66 -10.12 -3.81
CA ASP A 17 -9.97 -11.25 -4.70
C ASP A 17 -8.79 -11.70 -5.57
N THR A 18 -7.75 -10.87 -5.70
CA THR A 18 -6.68 -11.07 -6.69
C THR A 18 -5.29 -10.82 -6.12
N ASP A 19 -5.18 -10.41 -4.85
CA ASP A 19 -3.93 -9.98 -4.20
C ASP A 19 -3.16 -8.90 -5.00
N ARG A 20 -3.88 -8.17 -5.87
CA ARG A 20 -3.33 -7.10 -6.70
C ARG A 20 -3.08 -5.86 -5.85
N VAL A 21 -1.92 -5.25 -6.02
CA VAL A 21 -1.60 -3.98 -5.36
C VAL A 21 -2.26 -2.84 -6.13
N VAL A 22 -3.01 -2.00 -5.41
CA VAL A 22 -3.73 -0.86 -5.98
C VAL A 22 -3.35 0.44 -5.30
N VAL A 23 -3.44 1.53 -6.06
CA VAL A 23 -3.32 2.91 -5.58
C VAL A 23 -4.73 3.49 -5.45
N PHE A 24 -5.00 4.12 -4.31
CA PHE A 24 -6.21 4.94 -4.12
C PHE A 24 -6.07 6.25 -4.91
N GLU A 25 -7.07 6.54 -5.72
CA GLU A 25 -7.25 7.81 -6.43
C GLU A 25 -8.34 8.64 -5.74
N ASP A 26 -8.61 9.83 -6.28
CA ASP A 26 -9.71 10.66 -5.83
C ASP A 26 -11.08 9.99 -6.07
N ASN A 27 -12.06 10.28 -5.21
CA ASN A 27 -13.46 9.83 -5.32
C ASN A 27 -13.66 8.30 -5.31
N ASP A 28 -13.05 7.61 -4.34
CA ASP A 28 -13.20 6.17 -4.08
C ASP A 28 -12.78 5.26 -5.24
N ARG A 29 -11.94 5.76 -6.15
CA ARG A 29 -11.41 4.97 -7.28
C ARG A 29 -10.08 4.34 -6.93
N VAL A 30 -9.79 3.21 -7.56
CA VAL A 30 -8.52 2.51 -7.43
C VAL A 30 -8.00 2.08 -8.80
N ARG A 31 -6.68 2.10 -8.96
CA ARG A 31 -5.98 1.59 -10.15
C ARG A 31 -4.82 0.67 -9.75
N VAL A 32 -4.35 -0.16 -10.69
CA VAL A 32 -3.15 -1.00 -10.49
C VAL A 32 -1.97 -0.11 -10.11
N ALA A 33 -1.23 -0.49 -9.05
CA ALA A 33 0.00 0.18 -8.70
C ALA A 33 1.10 -0.13 -9.73
N LEU A 34 1.82 0.90 -10.19
CA LEU A 34 2.96 0.71 -11.09
C LEU A 34 4.10 -0.05 -10.41
N ASP A 35 4.26 0.13 -9.10
CA ASP A 35 5.30 -0.49 -8.28
C ASP A 35 4.82 -1.76 -7.57
N GLU A 36 3.88 -2.50 -8.16
CA GLU A 36 3.28 -3.72 -7.57
C GLU A 36 4.35 -4.71 -7.09
N ASP A 37 5.33 -5.05 -7.93
CA ASP A 37 6.40 -5.99 -7.58
C ASP A 37 7.23 -5.52 -6.37
N THR A 38 7.47 -4.21 -6.27
CA THR A 38 8.20 -3.62 -5.13
C THR A 38 7.38 -3.75 -3.85
N VAL A 39 6.08 -3.48 -3.91
CA VAL A 39 5.19 -3.60 -2.76
C VAL A 39 5.08 -5.05 -2.31
N LEU A 40 4.87 -5.99 -3.23
CA LEU A 40 4.81 -7.42 -2.93
C LEU A 40 6.12 -7.93 -2.33
N HIS A 41 7.28 -7.47 -2.82
CA HIS A 41 8.56 -7.78 -2.22
C HIS A 41 8.68 -7.23 -0.79
N LEU A 42 8.30 -5.96 -0.56
CA LEU A 42 8.32 -5.37 0.79
C LEU A 42 7.37 -6.10 1.76
N MET A 43 6.24 -6.61 1.27
CA MET A 43 5.33 -7.46 2.02
C MET A 43 5.97 -8.81 2.35
N SER A 44 6.63 -9.47 1.39
CA SER A 44 7.30 -10.75 1.62
C SER A 44 8.44 -10.65 2.64
N GLN A 45 9.09 -9.48 2.72
CA GLN A 45 10.13 -9.17 3.71
C GLN A 45 9.57 -8.75 5.08
N GLY A 46 8.24 -8.61 5.22
CA GLY A 46 7.58 -8.20 6.45
C GLY A 46 7.72 -6.71 6.78
N TYR A 47 8.06 -5.87 5.81
CA TYR A 47 8.09 -4.40 5.97
C TYR A 47 6.71 -3.78 5.80
N VAL A 48 5.83 -4.43 5.04
CA VAL A 48 4.48 -3.98 4.74
C VAL A 48 3.50 -5.06 5.17
N THR A 49 2.39 -4.66 5.78
CA THR A 49 1.32 -5.56 6.22
C THR A 49 -0.02 -5.05 5.68
N ARG A 50 -0.97 -5.97 5.52
CA ARG A 50 -2.38 -5.60 5.38
C ARG A 50 -2.83 -4.88 6.66
N SER A 51 -3.78 -3.96 6.54
CA SER A 51 -4.45 -3.43 7.71
C SER A 51 -5.17 -4.54 8.48
N GLN A 52 -5.45 -4.31 9.76
CA GLN A 52 -6.10 -5.30 10.62
C GLN A 52 -7.46 -5.74 10.05
N GLN A 53 -7.88 -6.95 10.40
CA GLN A 53 -9.19 -7.49 10.03
C GLN A 53 -10.30 -6.48 10.36
N GLY A 54 -11.02 -6.04 9.32
CA GLY A 54 -12.15 -5.12 9.42
C GLY A 54 -11.97 -3.80 8.69
N GLU A 55 -10.73 -3.40 8.37
CA GLU A 55 -10.47 -2.20 7.57
C GLU A 55 -10.50 -2.55 6.07
N VAL A 56 -11.68 -2.86 5.55
CA VAL A 56 -11.91 -3.10 4.13
C VAL A 56 -12.70 -1.93 3.56
N ILE A 57 -12.15 -1.30 2.52
CA ILE A 57 -12.75 -0.14 1.85
C ILE A 57 -13.36 -0.61 0.54
N SER A 58 -14.62 -0.26 0.28
CA SER A 58 -15.25 -0.52 -1.01
C SER A 58 -14.85 0.54 -2.02
N CYS A 59 -14.09 0.18 -3.04
CA CYS A 59 -13.59 1.11 -4.05
C CYS A 59 -14.03 0.71 -5.48
N LYS A 60 -14.08 1.70 -6.37
CA LYS A 60 -14.37 1.50 -7.79
C LYS A 60 -13.12 1.04 -8.53
N TRP A 61 -13.19 -0.19 -9.04
CA TRP A 61 -12.24 -0.80 -9.96
C TRP A 61 -12.87 -0.86 -11.36
N GLY A 62 -12.56 0.14 -12.19
CA GLY A 62 -13.25 0.33 -13.47
C GLY A 62 -14.75 0.57 -13.24
N VAL A 63 -15.59 -0.34 -13.73
CA VAL A 63 -17.06 -0.27 -13.59
C VAL A 63 -17.61 -1.05 -12.39
N ARG A 64 -16.77 -1.78 -11.65
CA ARG A 64 -17.19 -2.63 -10.53
C ARG A 64 -16.73 -2.05 -9.20
N THR A 65 -17.51 -2.23 -8.15
CA THR A 65 -17.04 -2.00 -6.78
C THR A 65 -16.35 -3.25 -6.26
N LYS A 66 -15.18 -3.10 -5.66
CA LYS A 66 -14.36 -4.17 -5.11
C LYS A 66 -13.88 -3.83 -3.70
N PRO A 67 -13.83 -4.81 -2.79
CA PRO A 67 -13.19 -4.64 -1.49
C PRO A 67 -11.68 -4.48 -1.65
N VAL A 68 -11.13 -3.46 -1.01
CA VAL A 68 -9.71 -3.14 -0.97
C VAL A 68 -9.27 -3.04 0.48
N THR A 69 -8.29 -3.83 0.86
CA THR A 69 -7.66 -3.77 2.19
C THR A 69 -6.48 -2.81 2.13
N PRO A 70 -6.48 -1.67 2.86
CA PRO A 70 -5.36 -0.74 2.86
C PRO A 70 -4.07 -1.40 3.37
N LEU A 71 -2.94 -0.97 2.82
CA LEU A 71 -1.62 -1.38 3.28
C LEU A 71 -1.13 -0.46 4.40
N ARG A 72 -0.34 -1.02 5.31
CA ARG A 72 0.32 -0.30 6.41
C ARG A 72 1.79 -0.73 6.51
N LEU A 73 2.62 0.18 7.01
CA LEU A 73 4.00 -0.17 7.36
C LEU A 73 4.01 -0.96 8.67
N SER A 74 4.81 -2.03 8.72
CA SER A 74 5.15 -2.68 9.98
C SER A 74 6.13 -1.81 10.78
N THR A 75 6.39 -2.16 12.04
CA THR A 75 7.44 -1.51 12.84
C THR A 75 8.81 -1.55 12.12
N ARG A 76 9.11 -2.66 11.44
CA ARG A 76 10.33 -2.80 10.63
C ARG A 76 10.29 -1.89 9.40
N GLY A 77 9.13 -1.76 8.75
CA GLY A 77 8.93 -0.87 7.60
C GLY A 77 9.09 0.61 7.97
N LEU A 78 8.56 1.01 9.13
CA LEU A 78 8.76 2.36 9.68
C LEU A 78 10.24 2.64 9.96
N ALA A 79 10.95 1.71 10.59
CA ALA A 79 12.38 1.83 10.83
C ALA A 79 13.19 1.90 9.51
N LEU A 80 12.77 1.15 8.48
CA LEU A 80 13.37 1.23 7.15
C LEU A 80 13.14 2.62 6.53
N LEU A 81 11.91 3.12 6.54
CA LEU A 81 11.58 4.46 6.02
C LEU A 81 12.40 5.54 6.73
N HIS A 82 12.50 5.49 8.06
CA HIS A 82 13.30 6.43 8.85
C HIS A 82 14.79 6.41 8.48
N ARG A 83 15.37 5.21 8.30
CA ARG A 83 16.77 5.10 7.84
C ARG A 83 16.96 5.74 6.47
N TRP A 84 16.04 5.51 5.54
CA TRP A 84 16.09 6.12 4.21
C TRP A 84 15.90 7.63 4.23
N SER A 85 15.08 8.18 5.12
CA SER A 85 14.91 9.64 5.23
C SER A 85 16.17 10.33 5.75
N VAL A 86 16.92 9.68 6.65
CA VAL A 86 18.18 10.22 7.19
C VAL A 86 19.31 10.19 6.15
N LEU A 87 19.30 9.23 5.22
CA LEU A 87 20.32 9.08 4.18
C LEU A 87 20.16 10.04 2.99
N LYS A 88 19.07 10.80 2.92
CA LYS A 88 18.90 11.88 1.95
C LYS A 88 19.15 13.22 2.65
N PRO A 89 20.40 13.73 2.67
CA PRO A 89 20.62 15.13 3.01
C PRO A 89 19.84 15.99 2.01
N LEU A 90 19.21 17.05 2.54
CA LEU A 90 18.45 18.07 1.79
C LEU A 90 19.23 18.58 0.58
#